data_AF-A0A7J6ERH1-F1
#
_entry.id   AF-A0A7J6ERH1-F1
#
_cell.length_a   1.000
_cell.length_b   1.000
_cell.length_c   1.000
_cell.angle_alpha   90.00
_cell.angle_beta   90.00
_cell.angle_gamma   90.00
#
_symmetry.space_group_name_H-M   'P 1'
#
loop_
_entity.id
_entity.type
_entity.pdbx_description
1 polymer ?
#
loop_
_entity_poly.entity_id
_entity_poly.type
_entity_poly.pdbx_seq_one_letter_code
_entity_poly.pdbx_strand_id
1 'polypeptide(L)'
;MAKKTPLAFPLLLCSILILVPQKATTQSVECVKEKGNYTLNSTYHDNLNHLLSNLPNPENNNGFGFYNLSYGNSSNQVYAIGLCNGDTLPDVCLKCINDSTYILPQRCPNQKETLLWYDDCMLRYSNRSLFGVMETKPNIIYHNTEDVPSDIVVEFFQILDGLLEHLKRRAAAGGSFRKFAAANATAPRFRTIYGLVQCTPDLSQEDCNNCLEI
;
A
#
# COMPACT_ATOMS: atom_id res chain seq x y z
N MET A 1 63.47 -40.20 7.31
CA MET A 1 63.15 -38.75 7.28
C MET A 1 62.27 -38.47 6.07
N ALA A 2 60.98 -38.22 6.27
CA ALA A 2 60.05 -37.78 5.23
C ALA A 2 59.35 -36.52 5.73
N LYS A 3 59.59 -35.39 5.06
CA LYS A 3 59.03 -34.08 5.37
C LYS A 3 57.53 -34.09 5.06
N LYS A 4 56.68 -33.83 6.05
CA LYS A 4 55.27 -33.48 5.84
C LYS A 4 55.20 -32.00 5.43
N THR A 5 54.75 -31.75 4.21
CA THR A 5 54.38 -30.43 3.71
C THR A 5 53.09 -29.96 4.37
N PRO A 6 52.98 -28.71 4.84
CA PRO A 6 51.71 -28.18 5.34
C PRO A 6 50.77 -27.90 4.16
N LEU A 7 49.55 -28.43 4.25
CA LEU A 7 48.47 -28.15 3.31
C LEU A 7 47.97 -26.72 3.60
N ALA A 8 48.29 -25.78 2.71
CA ALA A 8 47.75 -24.43 2.77
C ALA A 8 46.27 -24.46 2.39
N PHE A 9 45.38 -24.11 3.32
CA PHE A 9 43.97 -23.83 3.01
C PHE A 9 43.91 -22.45 2.35
N PRO A 10 43.47 -22.31 1.09
CA PRO A 10 43.21 -21.01 0.53
C PRO A 10 41.99 -20.43 1.25
N LEU A 11 42.15 -19.22 1.81
CA LEU A 11 41.04 -18.36 2.21
C LEU A 11 40.21 -18.05 0.95
N LEU A 12 39.24 -18.91 0.66
CA LEU A 12 38.14 -18.61 -0.23
C LEU A 12 37.32 -17.51 0.45
N LEU A 13 37.63 -16.26 0.11
CA LEU A 13 36.70 -15.14 0.16
C LEU A 13 35.53 -15.48 -0.75
N CYS A 14 34.64 -16.35 -0.28
CA CYS A 14 33.35 -16.60 -0.88
C CYS A 14 32.49 -15.38 -0.53
N SER A 15 32.60 -14.32 -1.33
CA SER A 15 31.60 -13.27 -1.39
C SER A 15 30.32 -13.90 -1.90
N ILE A 16 29.51 -14.43 -0.97
CA ILE A 16 28.15 -14.85 -1.24
C ILE A 16 27.38 -13.58 -1.60
N LEU A 17 27.35 -13.25 -2.89
CA LEU A 17 26.36 -12.35 -3.45
C LEU A 17 25.02 -13.08 -3.33
N ILE A 18 24.34 -12.86 -2.21
CA ILE A 18 22.92 -13.19 -2.08
C ILE A 18 22.21 -12.24 -3.04
N LEU A 19 22.01 -12.69 -4.28
CA LEU A 19 20.98 -12.15 -5.16
C LEU A 19 19.65 -12.52 -4.50
N VAL A 20 19.21 -11.71 -3.54
CA VAL A 20 17.82 -11.76 -3.10
C VAL A 20 17.01 -11.54 -4.36
N PRO A 21 16.11 -12.46 -4.75
CA PRO A 21 15.18 -12.16 -5.82
C PRO A 21 14.39 -10.94 -5.35
N GLN A 22 14.69 -9.77 -5.90
CA GLN A 22 13.79 -8.63 -5.79
C GLN A 22 12.54 -9.08 -6.53
N LYS A 23 11.52 -9.52 -5.77
CA LYS A 23 10.16 -9.55 -6.27
C LYS A 23 9.95 -8.16 -6.86
N ALA A 24 9.68 -8.07 -8.15
CA ALA A 24 9.42 -6.78 -8.80
C ALA A 24 8.16 -6.23 -8.12
N THR A 25 8.34 -5.32 -7.16
CA THR A 25 7.22 -4.70 -6.47
C THR A 25 6.54 -3.80 -7.49
N THR A 26 5.27 -4.09 -7.79
CA THR A 26 4.51 -3.24 -8.71
C THR A 26 4.36 -1.88 -8.05
N GLN A 27 4.96 -0.86 -8.67
CA GLN A 27 4.92 0.51 -8.17
C GLN A 27 4.06 1.36 -9.08
N SER A 28 3.03 1.96 -8.50
CA SER A 28 2.24 2.98 -9.18
C SER A 28 2.27 4.27 -8.40
N VAL A 29 2.55 5.38 -9.09
CA VAL A 29 2.63 6.72 -8.50
C VAL A 29 1.71 7.65 -9.26
N GLU A 30 0.87 8.36 -8.53
CA GLU A 30 0.00 9.40 -9.04
C GLU A 30 0.43 10.76 -8.51
N CYS A 31 0.67 11.69 -9.43
CA CYS A 31 1.01 13.08 -9.18
C CYS A 31 -0.22 13.94 -9.52
N VAL A 32 -1.00 14.36 -8.53
CA VAL A 32 -2.32 14.98 -8.72
C VAL A 32 -2.17 16.48 -9.05
N LYS A 33 -1.91 16.78 -10.33
CA LYS A 33 -1.49 18.12 -10.81
C LYS A 33 -2.50 19.22 -10.52
N GLU A 34 -3.79 18.92 -10.55
CA GLU A 34 -4.87 19.87 -10.33
C GLU A 34 -4.98 20.34 -8.86
N LYS A 35 -4.30 19.67 -7.93
CA LYS A 35 -4.27 20.05 -6.51
C LYS A 35 -3.15 21.04 -6.18
N GLY A 36 -2.39 21.45 -7.20
CA GLY A 36 -1.47 22.55 -7.14
C GLY A 36 -0.06 22.15 -6.72
N ASN A 37 0.86 23.10 -6.90
CA ASN A 37 2.28 22.91 -6.67
C ASN A 37 2.74 23.68 -5.44
N TYR A 38 3.80 23.20 -4.79
CA TYR A 38 4.57 23.98 -3.83
C TYR A 38 5.91 24.43 -4.45
N THR A 39 6.49 25.49 -3.89
CA THR A 39 7.82 25.95 -4.26
C THR A 39 8.87 25.23 -3.42
N LEU A 40 9.99 24.83 -4.04
CA LEU A 40 11.14 24.28 -3.30
C LEU A 40 11.60 25.29 -2.24
N ASN A 41 11.98 24.78 -1.06
CA ASN A 41 12.39 25.56 0.12
C ASN A 41 11.32 26.52 0.65
N SER A 42 10.04 26.30 0.32
CA SER A 42 8.93 26.96 1.01
C SER A 42 8.65 26.32 2.36
N THR A 43 7.95 27.04 3.25
CA THR A 43 7.49 26.48 4.53
C THR A 43 6.65 25.20 4.35
N TYR A 44 5.84 25.11 3.28
CA TYR A 44 5.12 23.87 2.95
C TYR A 44 6.08 22.72 2.64
N HIS A 45 7.15 22.97 1.87
CA HIS A 45 8.15 21.96 1.55
C HIS A 45 8.88 21.45 2.81
N ASP A 46 9.25 22.36 3.72
CA ASP A 46 9.89 21.99 4.98
C ASP A 46 8.94 21.17 5.87
N ASN A 47 7.67 21.57 5.94
CA ASN A 47 6.64 20.84 6.68
C ASN A 47 6.38 19.45 6.09
N LEU A 48 6.37 19.32 4.76
CA LEU A 48 6.25 18.03 4.07
C LEU A 48 7.43 17.12 4.41
N ASN A 49 8.67 17.61 4.35
CA ASN A 49 9.86 16.84 4.69
C ASN A 49 9.87 16.41 6.16
N HIS A 50 9.43 17.29 7.07
CA HIS A 50 9.26 16.95 8.47
C HIS A 50 8.19 15.86 8.66
N LEU A 51 7.03 16.01 8.02
CA LEU A 51 5.95 15.03 8.11
C LEU A 51 6.37 13.66 7.58
N LEU A 52 7.02 13.60 6.40
CA LEU A 52 7.41 12.36 5.75
C LEU A 52 8.50 11.62 6.51
N SER A 53 9.43 12.35 7.15
CA SER A 53 10.48 11.72 7.98
C SER A 53 9.94 11.16 9.30
N ASN A 54 8.85 11.71 9.83
CA ASN A 54 8.25 11.26 11.09
C ASN A 54 7.10 10.26 10.90
N LEU A 55 6.51 10.15 9.71
CA LEU A 55 5.37 9.28 9.46
C LEU A 55 5.62 7.80 9.83
N PRO A 56 6.76 7.16 9.49
CA PRO A 56 7.05 5.75 9.81
C PRO A 56 7.37 5.50 11.31
N ASN A 57 6.81 6.29 12.23
CA ASN A 57 6.95 6.11 13.66
C ASN A 57 5.79 5.23 14.20
N PRO A 58 6.07 4.24 15.07
CA PRO A 58 5.03 3.46 15.75
C PRO A 58 3.92 4.27 16.43
N GLU A 59 4.22 5.47 16.94
CA GLU A 59 3.23 6.35 17.57
C GLU A 59 2.16 6.86 16.59
N ASN A 60 2.49 6.92 15.30
CA ASN A 60 1.57 7.34 14.24
C ASN A 60 0.78 6.16 13.67
N ASN A 61 1.11 4.92 14.07
CA ASN A 61 0.44 3.70 13.64
C ASN A 61 -0.67 3.35 14.64
N ASN A 62 -1.84 2.97 14.14
CA ASN A 62 -2.93 2.46 14.99
C ASN A 62 -2.70 1.03 15.55
N GLY A 63 -1.49 0.48 15.40
CA GLY A 63 -1.10 -0.89 15.77
C GLY A 63 -1.42 -1.94 14.70
N PHE A 64 -2.18 -1.58 13.67
CA PHE A 64 -2.64 -2.49 12.62
C PHE A 64 -2.22 -2.07 11.21
N GLY A 65 -1.29 -1.12 11.11
CA GLY A 65 -0.69 -0.74 9.84
C GLY A 65 -1.38 0.44 9.15
N PHE A 66 -2.19 1.20 9.86
CA PHE A 66 -2.67 2.49 9.38
C PHE A 66 -1.90 3.60 10.09
N TYR A 67 -1.20 4.40 9.28
CA TYR A 67 -0.45 5.56 9.70
C TYR A 67 -1.20 6.81 9.33
N ASN A 68 -1.29 7.78 10.23
CA ASN A 68 -1.75 9.12 9.90
C ASN A 68 -0.92 10.16 10.64
N LEU A 69 -0.65 11.28 9.98
CA LEU A 69 0.07 12.40 10.56
C LEU A 69 -0.33 13.69 9.85
N SER A 70 -0.36 14.79 10.60
CA SER A 70 -0.43 16.14 10.02
C SER A 70 0.62 17.03 10.66
N TYR A 71 1.12 18.00 9.91
CA TYR A 71 2.15 18.91 10.40
C TYR A 71 2.05 20.27 9.72
N GLY A 72 2.38 21.33 10.45
CA GLY A 72 2.25 22.71 10.00
C GLY A 72 0.83 23.28 10.16
N ASN A 73 0.66 24.55 9.78
CA ASN A 73 -0.56 25.31 10.02
C ASN A 73 -1.01 26.07 8.76
N SER A 74 -2.31 26.38 8.69
CA SER A 74 -2.91 27.22 7.65
C SER A 74 -2.56 26.73 6.23
N SER A 75 -2.08 27.61 5.34
CA SER A 75 -1.72 27.27 3.96
C SER A 75 -0.48 26.36 3.82
N ASN A 76 0.24 26.13 4.92
CA ASN A 76 1.43 25.27 4.96
C ASN A 76 1.19 23.94 5.69
N GLN A 77 -0.06 23.64 6.06
CA GLN A 77 -0.39 22.36 6.68
C GLN A 77 -0.35 21.23 5.66
N VAL A 78 0.23 20.10 6.07
CA VAL A 78 0.36 18.88 5.28
C VAL A 78 -0.29 17.75 6.05
N TYR A 79 -0.96 16.86 5.32
CA TYR A 79 -1.59 15.64 5.83
C TYR A 79 -1.00 14.45 5.09
N ALA A 80 -0.79 13.34 5.79
CA ALA A 80 -0.50 12.06 5.16
C ALA A 80 -1.23 10.91 5.83
N ILE A 81 -1.55 9.93 5.01
CA ILE A 81 -2.01 8.61 5.43
C ILE A 81 -1.13 7.55 4.78
N GLY A 82 -0.75 6.54 5.56
CA GLY A 82 -0.11 5.32 5.09
C GLY A 82 -0.98 4.13 5.46
N LEU A 83 -1.10 3.14 4.58
CA LEU A 83 -1.90 1.94 4.86
C LEU A 83 -1.15 0.71 4.36
N CYS A 84 -0.82 -0.20 5.27
CA CYS A 84 -0.33 -1.54 4.95
C CYS A 84 -1.44 -2.36 4.30
N ASN A 85 -1.10 -3.22 3.35
CA ASN A 85 -2.02 -4.28 2.96
C ASN A 85 -2.26 -5.24 4.15
N GLY A 86 -3.50 -5.71 4.29
CA GLY A 86 -3.93 -6.42 5.49
C GLY A 86 -3.28 -7.79 5.70
N ASP A 87 -2.69 -8.37 4.66
CA ASP A 87 -1.94 -9.63 4.63
C ASP A 87 -0.41 -9.46 4.68
N THR A 88 0.09 -8.21 4.72
CA THR A 88 1.52 -7.90 4.80
C THR A 88 2.05 -8.02 6.24
N LEU A 89 3.26 -8.55 6.39
CA LEU A 89 3.96 -8.62 7.68
C LEU A 89 4.33 -7.21 8.18
N PRO A 90 4.31 -6.95 9.51
CA PRO A 90 4.51 -5.61 10.04
C PRO A 90 5.84 -4.95 9.65
N ASP A 91 6.93 -5.71 9.61
CA ASP A 91 8.27 -5.26 9.24
C ASP A 91 8.38 -4.93 7.74
N VAL A 92 7.77 -5.78 6.90
CA VAL A 92 7.66 -5.55 5.44
C VAL A 92 6.87 -4.28 5.17
N CYS A 93 5.74 -4.08 5.87
CA CYS A 93 4.97 -2.87 5.71
C CYS A 93 5.73 -1.62 6.20
N LEU A 94 6.35 -1.67 7.38
CA LEU A 94 7.11 -0.52 7.88
C LEU A 94 8.19 -0.09 6.88
N LYS A 95 8.89 -1.07 6.30
CA LYS A 95 9.84 -0.82 5.22
C LYS A 95 9.15 -0.17 4.01
N CYS A 96 8.01 -0.70 3.56
CA CYS A 96 7.24 -0.15 2.45
C CYS A 96 6.83 1.32 2.68
N ILE A 97 6.31 1.65 3.87
CA ILE A 97 5.94 3.02 4.24
C ILE A 97 7.18 3.92 4.22
N ASN A 98 8.28 3.49 4.81
CA ASN A 98 9.54 4.25 4.83
C ASN A 98 10.14 4.46 3.43
N ASP A 99 10.10 3.45 2.56
CA ASP A 99 10.57 3.61 1.18
C ASP A 99 9.67 4.59 0.41
N SER A 100 8.36 4.55 0.66
CA SER A 100 7.38 5.42 0.01
C SER A 100 7.60 6.90 0.35
N THR A 101 8.01 7.23 1.58
CA THR A 101 8.28 8.62 1.99
C THR A 101 9.47 9.22 1.26
N TYR A 102 10.44 8.40 0.83
CA TYR A 102 11.57 8.82 0.02
C TYR A 102 11.23 8.90 -1.48
N ILE A 103 10.43 7.96 -1.97
CA ILE A 103 10.13 7.81 -3.40
C ILE A 103 9.13 8.84 -3.90
N LEU A 104 8.09 9.16 -3.13
CA LEU A 104 7.04 10.10 -3.56
C LEU A 104 7.60 11.48 -3.96
N PRO A 105 8.44 12.16 -3.15
CA PRO A 105 9.02 13.45 -3.52
C PRO A 105 9.94 13.37 -4.74
N GLN A 106 10.54 12.21 -5.05
CA GLN A 106 11.39 12.09 -6.25
C GLN A 106 10.57 11.98 -7.53
N ARG A 107 9.44 11.28 -7.45
CA ARG A 107 8.56 11.02 -8.59
C ARG A 107 7.61 12.19 -8.84
N CYS A 108 7.22 12.90 -7.79
CA CYS A 108 6.35 14.07 -7.83
C CYS A 108 7.00 15.30 -7.12
N PRO A 109 8.04 15.92 -7.70
CA PRO A 109 8.97 16.83 -7.00
C PRO A 109 8.39 18.13 -6.44
N ASN A 110 7.19 18.51 -6.84
CA ASN A 110 6.58 19.77 -6.43
C ASN A 110 5.06 19.69 -6.25
N GLN A 111 4.49 18.49 -6.21
CA GLN A 111 3.04 18.31 -6.14
C GLN A 111 2.56 18.34 -4.70
N LYS A 112 1.49 19.09 -4.43
CA LYS A 112 0.90 19.14 -3.09
C LYS A 112 0.10 17.90 -2.74
N GLU A 113 -0.40 17.17 -3.73
CA GLU A 113 -1.12 15.92 -3.52
C GLU A 113 -0.54 14.80 -4.39
N THR A 114 -0.22 13.69 -3.74
CA THR A 114 0.36 12.51 -4.39
C THR A 114 -0.11 11.25 -3.71
N LEU A 115 -0.09 10.15 -4.45
CA LEU A 115 -0.44 8.83 -3.96
C LEU A 115 0.47 7.79 -4.58
N LEU A 116 1.01 6.89 -3.75
CA LEU A 116 1.79 5.74 -4.18
C LEU A 116 1.07 4.47 -3.74
N TRP A 117 1.04 3.48 -4.62
CA TRP A 117 0.66 2.11 -4.32
C TRP A 117 1.83 1.17 -4.60
N TYR A 118 2.16 0.38 -3.58
CA TYR A 118 2.95 -0.84 -3.67
C TYR A 118 2.05 -2.05 -3.35
N ASP A 119 2.55 -3.24 -3.68
CA ASP A 119 1.91 -4.51 -3.29
C ASP A 119 1.85 -4.71 -1.76
N ASP A 120 2.62 -3.95 -0.97
CA ASP A 120 2.71 -4.09 0.48
C ASP A 120 2.06 -2.93 1.26
N CYS A 121 1.91 -1.75 0.65
CA CYS A 121 1.33 -0.58 1.28
C CYS A 121 0.94 0.52 0.27
N MET A 122 0.15 1.48 0.72
CA MET A 122 -0.04 2.77 0.06
C MET A 122 0.42 3.94 0.94
N LEU A 123 0.83 5.04 0.31
CA LEU A 123 1.14 6.31 0.97
C LEU A 123 0.53 7.47 0.19
N ARG A 124 -0.27 8.30 0.85
CA ARG A 124 -0.85 9.53 0.29
C ARG A 124 -0.45 10.71 1.15
N TYR A 125 -0.10 11.83 0.52
CA TYR A 125 -0.07 13.13 1.21
C TYR A 125 -0.84 14.19 0.43
N SER A 126 -1.34 15.20 1.14
CA SER A 126 -2.10 16.32 0.57
C SER A 126 -1.96 17.59 1.41
N ASN A 127 -2.30 18.75 0.81
CA ASN A 127 -2.46 20.03 1.49
C ASN A 127 -3.88 20.27 2.04
N ARG A 128 -4.75 19.26 1.96
CA ARG A 128 -6.06 19.22 2.62
C ARG A 128 -6.15 17.98 3.49
N SER A 129 -7.12 17.98 4.42
CA SER A 129 -7.36 16.80 5.24
C SER A 129 -7.70 15.59 4.38
N LEU A 130 -7.10 14.46 4.75
CA LEU A 130 -7.38 13.13 4.20
C LEU A 130 -8.19 12.27 5.19
N PHE A 131 -8.31 12.72 6.45
CA PHE A 131 -8.82 11.90 7.54
C PHE A 131 -10.34 11.84 7.53
N GLY A 132 -10.89 10.64 7.50
CA GLY A 132 -12.33 10.38 7.44
C GLY A 132 -12.98 10.86 6.15
N VAL A 133 -12.19 11.09 5.09
CA VAL A 133 -12.70 11.57 3.80
C VAL A 133 -12.79 10.40 2.82
N MET A 134 -14.02 10.01 2.48
CA MET A 134 -14.25 8.97 1.47
C MET A 134 -13.94 9.51 0.07
N GLU A 135 -13.03 8.86 -0.64
CA GLU A 135 -12.69 9.20 -2.03
C GLU A 135 -12.38 7.94 -2.84
N THR A 136 -12.92 7.85 -4.05
CA THR A 136 -12.64 6.75 -5.00
C THR A 136 -11.60 7.13 -6.05
N LYS A 137 -11.02 8.34 -5.95
CA LYS A 137 -10.02 8.87 -6.88
C LYS A 137 -8.82 9.47 -6.14
N PRO A 138 -7.62 9.38 -6.73
CA PRO A 138 -7.31 8.63 -7.96
C PRO A 138 -7.38 7.11 -7.74
N ASN A 139 -7.66 6.34 -8.79
CA ASN A 139 -7.72 4.87 -8.72
C ASN A 139 -6.92 4.23 -9.86
N ILE A 140 -6.53 2.99 -9.64
CA ILE A 140 -5.81 2.16 -10.60
C ILE A 140 -6.60 0.88 -10.78
N ILE A 141 -6.85 0.53 -12.03
CA ILE A 141 -7.59 -0.66 -12.40
C ILE A 141 -6.67 -1.54 -13.22
N TYR A 142 -6.46 -2.76 -12.76
CA TYR A 142 -5.80 -3.82 -13.51
C TYR A 142 -6.85 -4.82 -13.97
N HIS A 143 -6.78 -5.20 -15.25
CA HIS A 143 -7.67 -6.19 -15.83
C HIS A 143 -6.90 -7.48 -16.10
N ASN A 144 -7.54 -8.61 -15.82
CA ASN A 144 -7.09 -9.87 -16.38
C ASN A 144 -7.46 -9.89 -17.87
N THR A 145 -6.51 -10.25 -18.73
CA THR A 145 -6.72 -10.37 -20.18
C THR A 145 -7.26 -11.74 -20.60
N GLU A 146 -7.34 -12.69 -19.68
CA GLU A 146 -7.87 -14.03 -19.91
C GLU A 146 -9.39 -14.08 -19.82
N ASP A 147 -10.01 -14.83 -20.72
CA ASP A 147 -11.47 -15.01 -20.75
C ASP A 147 -11.95 -16.10 -19.77
N VAL A 148 -13.11 -15.85 -19.18
CA VAL A 148 -13.88 -16.88 -18.48
C VAL A 148 -14.59 -17.76 -19.52
N PRO A 149 -14.49 -19.11 -19.44
CA PRO A 149 -15.17 -19.99 -20.39
C PRO A 149 -16.68 -19.71 -20.45
N SER A 150 -17.21 -19.62 -21.67
CA SER A 150 -18.60 -19.19 -21.93
C SER A 150 -19.65 -20.09 -21.28
N ASP A 151 -19.33 -21.36 -21.03
CA ASP A 151 -20.24 -22.31 -20.39
C ASP A 151 -20.40 -22.10 -18.88
N ILE A 152 -19.47 -21.37 -18.24
CA ILE A 152 -19.50 -21.11 -16.78
C ILE A 152 -19.59 -19.61 -16.46
N VAL A 153 -19.60 -18.73 -17.46
CA VAL A 153 -19.42 -17.29 -17.27
C VAL A 153 -20.44 -16.67 -16.31
N VAL A 154 -21.73 -17.05 -16.42
CA VAL A 154 -22.79 -16.52 -15.56
C VAL A 154 -22.59 -16.95 -14.10
N GLU A 155 -22.35 -18.24 -13.86
CA GLU A 155 -22.17 -18.77 -12.51
C GLU A 155 -20.87 -18.25 -11.88
N PHE A 156 -19.81 -18.09 -12.68
CA PHE A 156 -18.55 -17.50 -12.23
C PHE A 156 -18.75 -16.09 -11.68
N PHE A 157 -19.43 -15.20 -12.42
CA PHE A 157 -19.67 -13.83 -11.97
C PHE A 157 -20.65 -13.78 -10.79
N GLN A 158 -21.68 -14.63 -10.75
CA GLN A 158 -22.57 -14.72 -9.58
C GLN A 158 -21.81 -15.10 -8.29
N ILE A 159 -20.86 -16.04 -8.38
CA ILE A 159 -20.02 -16.43 -7.23
C ILE A 159 -19.04 -15.31 -6.88
N LEU A 160 -18.47 -14.63 -7.87
CA LEU A 160 -17.58 -13.48 -7.65
C LEU A 160 -18.30 -12.36 -6.91
N ASP A 161 -19.49 -11.96 -7.39
CA ASP A 161 -20.29 -10.89 -6.79
C ASP A 161 -20.67 -11.25 -5.34
N GLY A 162 -21.10 -12.49 -5.11
CA GLY A 162 -21.41 -12.98 -3.76
C GLY A 162 -20.19 -12.96 -2.83
N LEU A 163 -19.01 -13.35 -3.32
CA LEU A 163 -17.76 -13.29 -2.57
C LEU A 163 -17.40 -11.83 -2.23
N LEU A 164 -17.44 -10.92 -3.20
CA LEU A 164 -17.07 -9.51 -3.01
C LEU A 164 -18.05 -8.80 -2.07
N GLU A 165 -19.36 -9.04 -2.18
CA GLU A 165 -20.36 -8.51 -1.25
C GLU A 165 -20.13 -9.01 0.19
N HIS A 166 -19.77 -10.29 0.36
CA HIS A 166 -19.43 -10.85 1.66
C HIS A 166 -18.19 -10.16 2.25
N LEU A 167 -17.13 -10.01 1.45
CA LEU A 167 -15.88 -9.38 1.86
C LEU A 167 -16.08 -7.90 2.21
N LYS A 168 -16.84 -7.17 1.41
CA LYS A 168 -17.20 -5.76 1.63
C LYS A 168 -17.77 -5.54 3.03
N ARG A 169 -18.84 -6.28 3.37
CA ARG A 169 -19.50 -6.19 4.68
C ARG A 169 -18.55 -6.51 5.83
N ARG A 170 -17.72 -7.54 5.65
CA ARG A 170 -16.74 -7.98 6.66
C ARG A 170 -15.65 -6.93 6.89
N ALA A 171 -15.10 -6.35 5.83
CA ALA A 171 -14.09 -5.30 5.93
C ALA A 171 -14.66 -4.04 6.57
N ALA A 172 -15.85 -3.59 6.16
CA ALA A 172 -16.49 -2.39 6.69
C ALA A 172 -16.74 -2.47 8.20
N ALA A 173 -17.08 -3.66 8.70
CA ALA A 173 -17.28 -3.95 10.13
C ALA A 173 -15.99 -3.97 10.97
N GLY A 174 -14.81 -3.77 10.37
CA GLY A 174 -13.49 -3.83 11.03
C GLY A 174 -13.16 -2.70 12.02
N GLY A 175 -14.13 -1.82 12.33
CA GLY A 175 -13.94 -0.72 13.30
C GLY A 175 -12.83 0.25 12.91
N SER A 176 -12.17 0.84 13.91
CA SER A 176 -11.05 1.79 13.77
C SER A 176 -9.67 1.12 13.71
N PHE A 177 -9.61 -0.21 13.87
CA PHE A 177 -8.36 -0.96 13.87
C PHE A 177 -7.96 -1.36 12.45
N ARG A 178 -8.77 -2.17 11.79
CA ARG A 178 -8.41 -2.71 10.46
C ARG A 178 -9.67 -3.05 9.68
N LYS A 179 -9.85 -2.39 8.54
CA LYS A 179 -10.96 -2.63 7.61
C LYS A 179 -10.48 -3.43 6.41
N PHE A 180 -10.31 -4.73 6.60
CA PHE A 180 -9.75 -5.65 5.61
C PHE A 180 -10.47 -6.99 5.65
N ALA A 181 -10.70 -7.59 4.48
CA ALA A 181 -11.16 -8.96 4.38
C ALA A 181 -10.58 -9.64 3.14
N ALA A 182 -10.21 -10.91 3.29
CA ALA A 182 -9.83 -11.77 2.18
C ALA A 182 -10.46 -13.15 2.38
N ALA A 183 -10.89 -13.77 1.28
CA ALA A 183 -11.44 -15.12 1.26
C ALA A 183 -11.35 -15.69 -0.15
N ASN A 184 -11.80 -16.94 -0.29
CA ASN A 184 -11.95 -17.58 -1.59
C ASN A 184 -13.33 -18.22 -1.72
N ALA A 185 -13.68 -18.52 -2.95
CA ALA A 185 -14.87 -19.29 -3.30
C ALA A 185 -14.53 -20.28 -4.42
N THR A 186 -15.22 -21.41 -4.45
CA THR A 186 -15.06 -22.40 -5.52
C THR A 186 -16.10 -22.14 -6.62
N ALA A 187 -15.61 -21.82 -7.81
CA ALA A 187 -16.38 -21.72 -9.03
C ALA A 187 -16.43 -23.07 -9.78
N PRO A 188 -17.31 -23.21 -10.78
CA PRO A 188 -17.38 -24.40 -11.62
C PRO A 188 -16.02 -24.83 -12.20
N ARG A 189 -15.92 -26.12 -12.52
CA ARG A 189 -14.67 -26.78 -12.95
C ARG A 189 -13.55 -26.67 -11.90
N PHE A 190 -13.92 -26.65 -10.62
CA PHE A 190 -13.00 -26.58 -9.47
C PHE A 190 -12.05 -25.37 -9.52
N ARG A 191 -12.46 -24.28 -10.19
CA ARG A 191 -11.69 -23.03 -10.20
C ARG A 191 -11.84 -22.34 -8.85
N THR A 192 -10.75 -21.85 -8.29
CA THR A 192 -10.81 -21.07 -7.05
C THR A 192 -10.74 -19.59 -7.40
N ILE A 193 -11.73 -18.82 -6.93
CA ILE A 193 -11.74 -17.36 -7.00
C ILE A 193 -11.18 -16.87 -5.66
N TYR A 194 -10.18 -16.01 -5.70
CA TYR A 194 -9.65 -15.31 -4.54
C TYR A 194 -10.13 -13.87 -4.58
N GLY A 195 -10.54 -13.33 -3.43
CA GLY A 195 -10.98 -11.95 -3.30
C GLY A 195 -10.37 -11.32 -2.07
N LEU A 196 -10.06 -10.03 -2.17
CA LEU A 196 -9.53 -9.20 -1.09
C LEU A 196 -10.08 -7.78 -1.26
N VAL A 197 -10.54 -7.18 -0.17
CA VAL A 197 -10.99 -5.79 -0.13
C VAL A 197 -10.44 -5.09 1.11
N GLN A 198 -10.20 -3.79 0.98
CA GLN A 198 -9.62 -3.00 2.06
C GLN A 198 -10.06 -1.53 2.00
N CYS A 199 -10.30 -0.94 3.18
CA CYS A 199 -10.51 0.50 3.37
C CYS A 199 -9.48 1.05 4.36
N THR A 200 -9.30 2.36 4.37
CA THR A 200 -8.59 3.03 5.45
C THR A 200 -9.44 3.01 6.74
N PRO A 201 -8.88 2.66 7.91
CA PRO A 201 -9.65 2.52 9.16
C PRO A 201 -10.30 3.80 9.70
N ASP A 202 -9.91 4.98 9.21
CA ASP A 202 -10.49 6.28 9.55
C ASP A 202 -11.86 6.53 8.90
N LEU A 203 -12.25 5.75 7.89
CA LEU A 203 -13.60 5.81 7.32
C LEU A 203 -14.64 5.23 8.27
N SER A 204 -15.87 5.75 8.19
CA SER A 204 -17.01 5.11 8.84
C SER A 204 -17.30 3.73 8.22
N GLN A 205 -18.11 2.92 8.89
CA GLN A 205 -18.57 1.65 8.30
C GLN A 205 -19.39 1.88 7.02
N GLU A 206 -20.20 2.93 6.98
CA GLU A 206 -20.99 3.31 5.81
C GLU A 206 -20.09 3.75 4.65
N ASP A 207 -19.15 4.66 4.91
CA ASP A 207 -18.21 5.15 3.91
C ASP A 207 -17.33 4.05 3.34
N CYS A 208 -16.88 3.10 4.18
CA CYS A 208 -16.13 1.95 3.69
C CYS A 208 -16.99 1.04 2.81
N ASN A 209 -18.27 0.80 3.16
CA ASN A 209 -19.17 0.04 2.29
C ASN A 209 -19.36 0.76 0.95
N ASN A 210 -19.61 2.07 0.97
CA ASN A 210 -19.82 2.87 -0.25
C ASN A 210 -18.56 2.91 -1.12
N CYS A 211 -17.37 3.03 -0.51
CA CYS A 211 -16.09 3.02 -1.22
C CYS A 211 -15.80 1.67 -1.90
N LEU A 212 -16.30 0.58 -1.31
CA LEU A 212 -16.13 -0.79 -1.80
C LEU A 212 -17.33 -1.29 -2.61
N GLU A 213 -18.27 -0.42 -3.03
CA GLU A 213 -19.25 -0.84 -4.02
C GLU A 213 -18.56 -1.10 -5.36
N ILE A 214 -18.82 -2.28 -5.93
CA ILE A 214 -18.19 -2.83 -7.14
C ILE A 214 -19.28 -3.08 -8.18
#